data_AF-A0ABD3MCQ4-F1
#
_entry.id   AF-A0ABD3MCQ4-F1
#
_cell.length_a   1.000
_cell.length_b   1.000
_cell.length_c   1.000
_cell.angle_alpha   90.00
_cell.angle_beta   90.00
_cell.angle_gamma   90.00
#
_symmetry.space_group_name_H-M   'P 1'
#
loop_
_entity.id
_entity.type
_entity.pdbx_description
1 polymer ?
#
loop_
_entity_poly.entity_id
_entity_poly.type
_entity_poly.pdbx_seq_one_letter_code
_entity_poly.pdbx_strand_id
1 'polypeptide(L)'
;MGLGNRRRSNDKSAREGFYSADELSKRSALKDAIEVRWAIRGLVVRLEMANTILSTSDTELEKSLTNCNNWSVLDFTSPNLNARTSNLPFDVFSHCLPWQMSPSSCNNYYGYPTQDLLPRLLQSIPFRFDTLTTRHGQAVIERRGTAWLAEEGIGALAYSGKLMRPFEVPVIVGEIMREIEQSCVERGQRQISSQIIMPPLSDSSSETLVEFKWDGFASPLHDELTQCMQPEFQHFFFDCVLCNHYPDGDSACKFHTDPEHGTHWHRTTAVVSCGTSRMFAFRPIPDVTTWSEWDEINLSTPMKAIQQNENASVALQLFPGDVVFMTGSCNDDFHHAVYSSPLEGIAVNNSRVSLVLKRALDRGGGRRGHGLAGEGRRSRHRNSRQ
;
A
#
# COMPACT_ATOMS: atom_id res chain seq x y z
N MET A 1 -25.34 35.15 -61.39
CA MET A 1 -24.32 34.06 -61.46
C MET A 1 -22.98 34.68 -61.10
N GLY A 2 -22.20 34.04 -60.22
CA GLY A 2 -20.85 34.49 -59.86
C GLY A 2 -20.64 34.63 -58.36
N LEU A 3 -20.50 33.49 -57.68
CA LEU A 3 -20.30 33.34 -56.23
C LEU A 3 -18.98 33.96 -55.76
N GLY A 4 -19.04 34.58 -54.59
CA GLY A 4 -17.91 35.19 -53.91
C GLY A 4 -16.86 34.20 -53.42
N ASN A 5 -15.61 34.67 -53.40
CA ASN A 5 -14.45 34.02 -52.80
C ASN A 5 -14.68 33.74 -51.30
N ARG A 6 -15.03 32.49 -50.97
CA ARG A 6 -14.91 31.97 -49.60
C ARG A 6 -13.43 31.71 -49.29
N ARG A 7 -12.91 32.47 -48.32
CA ARG A 7 -11.70 32.14 -47.56
C ARG A 7 -11.81 30.68 -47.07
N ARG A 8 -10.88 29.82 -47.49
CA ARG A 8 -10.63 28.54 -46.82
C ARG A 8 -9.99 28.86 -45.47
N SER A 9 -10.80 28.81 -44.41
CA SER A 9 -10.28 28.57 -43.06
C SER A 9 -9.68 27.17 -43.06
N ASN A 10 -8.36 27.07 -42.91
CA ASN A 10 -7.70 25.82 -42.56
C ASN A 10 -8.16 25.45 -41.15
N ASP A 11 -9.21 24.64 -41.10
CA ASP A 11 -9.66 23.94 -39.91
C ASP A 11 -8.54 22.96 -39.53
N LYS A 12 -7.73 23.34 -38.54
CA LYS A 12 -6.79 22.43 -37.90
C LYS A 12 -7.64 21.43 -37.13
N SER A 13 -8.03 20.35 -37.81
CA SER A 13 -8.51 19.12 -37.19
C SER A 13 -7.55 18.77 -36.05
N ALA A 14 -8.02 18.93 -34.82
CA ALA A 14 -7.41 18.35 -33.66
C ALA A 14 -7.46 16.83 -33.88
N ARG A 15 -6.35 16.24 -34.32
CA ARG A 15 -6.17 14.80 -34.23
C ARG A 15 -6.07 14.49 -32.74
N GLU A 16 -7.17 14.05 -32.14
CA GLU A 16 -7.17 13.35 -30.86
C GLU A 16 -6.31 12.09 -31.05
N GLY A 17 -5.01 12.22 -30.80
CA GLY A 17 -4.13 11.07 -30.72
C GLY A 17 -4.50 10.28 -29.47
N PHE A 18 -4.78 9.00 -29.62
CA PHE A 18 -4.78 8.07 -28.47
C PHE A 18 -3.34 7.97 -27.97
N TYR A 19 -3.06 8.61 -26.83
CA TYR A 19 -1.78 8.50 -26.15
C TYR A 19 -1.85 7.35 -25.14
N SER A 20 -0.78 6.57 -25.02
CA SER A 20 -0.67 5.57 -23.93
C SER A 20 -0.66 6.28 -22.58
N ALA A 21 -1.02 5.55 -21.51
CA ALA A 21 -0.92 6.06 -20.14
C ALA A 21 0.50 6.54 -19.80
N ASP A 22 1.52 5.84 -20.33
CA ASP A 22 2.92 6.20 -20.18
C ASP A 22 3.27 7.53 -20.87
N GLU A 23 2.77 7.77 -22.09
CA GLU A 23 2.95 9.06 -22.79
C GLU A 23 2.15 10.20 -22.16
N LEU A 24 0.93 9.92 -21.66
CA LEU A 24 0.12 10.90 -20.93
C LEU A 24 0.80 11.34 -19.65
N SER A 25 1.49 10.42 -18.97
CA SER A 25 2.19 10.71 -17.72
C SER A 25 3.14 11.89 -17.90
N LYS A 26 3.92 11.95 -18.99
CA LYS A 26 4.87 13.04 -19.28
C LYS A 26 4.22 14.44 -19.26
N ARG A 27 2.90 14.54 -19.40
CA ARG A 27 2.19 15.81 -19.45
C ARG A 27 1.27 16.03 -18.25
N SER A 28 1.23 15.10 -17.31
CA SER A 28 0.41 15.17 -16.10
C SER A 28 1.23 15.58 -14.88
N ALA A 29 0.56 16.07 -13.84
CA ALA A 29 1.21 16.27 -12.55
C ALA A 29 1.73 14.92 -12.01
N LEU A 30 2.77 14.98 -11.16
CA LEU A 30 3.31 13.77 -10.53
C LEU A 30 2.22 12.99 -9.78
N LYS A 31 1.32 13.68 -9.07
CA LYS A 31 0.17 13.05 -8.39
C LYS A 31 -0.67 12.17 -9.32
N ASP A 32 -0.88 12.60 -10.56
CA ASP A 32 -1.71 11.86 -11.52
C ASP A 32 -0.92 10.65 -12.05
N ALA A 33 0.38 10.83 -12.31
CA ALA A 33 1.27 9.74 -12.71
C ALA A 33 1.36 8.65 -11.61
N ILE A 34 1.37 9.07 -10.35
CA ILE A 34 1.30 8.19 -9.19
C ILE A 34 0.01 7.35 -9.21
N GLU A 35 -1.16 7.98 -9.35
CA GLU A 35 -2.46 7.27 -9.41
C GLU A 35 -2.52 6.29 -10.58
N VAL A 36 -2.12 6.73 -11.78
CA VAL A 36 -2.13 5.90 -12.99
C VAL A 36 -1.19 4.71 -12.84
N ARG A 37 0.03 4.90 -12.34
CA ARG A 37 0.99 3.80 -12.14
C ARG A 37 0.40 2.72 -11.25
N TRP A 38 -0.16 3.09 -10.11
CA TRP A 38 -0.69 2.10 -9.17
C TRP A 38 -2.00 1.46 -9.64
N ALA A 39 -2.83 2.18 -10.40
CA ALA A 39 -3.98 1.59 -11.07
C ALA A 39 -3.53 0.50 -12.07
N ILE A 40 -2.51 0.78 -12.89
CA ILE A 40 -1.93 -0.19 -13.84
C ILE A 40 -1.33 -1.38 -13.10
N ARG A 41 -0.45 -1.16 -12.11
CA ARG A 41 0.19 -2.25 -11.34
C ARG A 41 -0.84 -3.14 -10.67
N GLY A 42 -1.84 -2.55 -10.01
CA GLY A 42 -2.90 -3.31 -9.37
C GLY A 42 -3.74 -4.09 -10.38
N LEU A 43 -4.05 -3.52 -11.55
CA LEU A 43 -4.76 -4.20 -12.62
C LEU A 43 -3.96 -5.41 -13.15
N VAL A 44 -2.68 -5.22 -13.46
CA VAL A 44 -1.80 -6.29 -13.96
C VAL A 44 -1.76 -7.45 -12.99
N VAL A 45 -1.48 -7.18 -11.70
CA VAL A 45 -1.41 -8.24 -10.68
C VAL A 45 -2.75 -8.99 -10.58
N ARG A 46 -3.89 -8.29 -10.62
CA ARG A 46 -5.20 -8.94 -10.57
C ARG A 46 -5.52 -9.76 -11.81
N LEU A 47 -5.10 -9.30 -12.99
CA LEU A 47 -5.25 -10.04 -14.25
C LEU A 47 -4.35 -11.28 -14.27
N GLU A 48 -3.10 -11.18 -13.81
CA GLU A 48 -2.20 -12.33 -13.63
C GLU A 48 -2.84 -13.38 -12.71
N MET A 49 -3.37 -12.94 -11.55
CA MET A 49 -4.08 -13.83 -10.63
C MET A 49 -5.31 -14.50 -11.28
N ALA A 50 -6.14 -13.73 -11.99
CA ALA A 50 -7.33 -14.26 -12.66
C ALA A 50 -6.95 -15.27 -13.76
N ASN A 51 -5.87 -15.01 -14.50
CA ASN A 51 -5.33 -15.89 -15.51
C ASN A 51 -4.85 -17.22 -14.90
N THR A 52 -4.15 -17.18 -13.76
CA THR A 52 -3.76 -18.39 -13.03
C THR A 52 -4.98 -19.20 -12.60
N ILE A 53 -6.03 -18.57 -12.06
CA ILE A 53 -7.26 -19.28 -11.64
C ILE A 53 -7.90 -20.00 -12.83
N LEU A 54 -8.10 -19.29 -13.94
CA LEU A 54 -8.72 -19.84 -15.14
C LEU A 54 -7.93 -21.02 -15.71
N SER A 55 -6.59 -20.96 -15.67
CA SER A 55 -5.71 -22.06 -16.11
C SER A 55 -5.72 -23.29 -15.20
N THR A 56 -6.23 -23.16 -13.98
CA THR A 56 -6.32 -24.27 -13.00
C THR A 56 -7.72 -24.85 -12.84
N SER A 57 -8.75 -24.15 -13.35
CA SER A 57 -10.12 -24.63 -13.32
C SER A 57 -10.39 -25.55 -14.52
N ASP A 58 -10.45 -26.86 -14.27
CA ASP A 58 -10.92 -27.93 -15.18
C ASP A 58 -12.38 -27.67 -15.65
N THR A 59 -12.59 -26.65 -16.48
CA THR A 59 -13.90 -26.33 -17.03
C THR A 59 -13.85 -26.37 -18.54
N GLU A 60 -14.95 -26.85 -19.14
CA GLU A 60 -15.24 -26.94 -20.58
C GLU A 60 -14.98 -25.65 -21.39
N LEU A 61 -14.60 -24.55 -20.75
CA LEU A 61 -14.14 -23.31 -21.37
C LEU A 61 -12.82 -23.48 -22.14
N GLU A 62 -11.92 -24.37 -21.71
CA GLU A 62 -10.69 -24.72 -22.46
C GLU A 62 -11.01 -25.28 -23.87
N LYS A 63 -12.13 -26.02 -24.01
CA LYS A 63 -12.55 -26.57 -25.31
C LYS A 63 -13.13 -25.50 -26.26
N SER A 64 -13.51 -24.33 -25.75
CA SER A 64 -14.00 -23.20 -26.56
C SER A 64 -12.88 -22.24 -27.00
N LEU A 65 -11.79 -22.15 -26.24
CA LEU A 65 -10.67 -21.24 -26.49
C LEU A 65 -9.51 -21.88 -27.28
N THR A 66 -9.48 -23.21 -27.38
CA THR A 66 -8.49 -23.99 -28.14
C THR A 66 -8.55 -23.81 -29.67
N ASN A 67 -9.52 -23.06 -30.20
CA ASN A 67 -9.53 -22.63 -31.61
C ASN A 67 -8.81 -21.29 -31.86
N CYS A 68 -8.24 -20.67 -30.83
CA CYS A 68 -7.52 -19.41 -30.93
C CYS A 68 -6.01 -19.65 -30.77
N ASN A 69 -5.33 -20.06 -31.84
CA ASN A 69 -3.85 -20.18 -31.90
C ASN A 69 -3.09 -18.84 -31.73
N ASN A 70 -3.72 -17.80 -31.21
CA ASN A 70 -3.12 -16.50 -31.02
C ASN A 70 -2.82 -16.31 -29.54
N TRP A 71 -1.61 -16.68 -29.13
CA TRP A 71 -1.03 -16.13 -27.91
C TRP A 71 -1.16 -14.61 -27.96
N SER A 72 -1.88 -14.04 -27.00
CA SER A 72 -2.02 -12.60 -26.88
C SER A 72 -1.09 -12.11 -25.77
N VAL A 73 -0.11 -11.30 -26.16
CA VAL A 73 0.74 -10.57 -25.21
C VAL A 73 0.05 -9.25 -24.93
N LEU A 74 -0.28 -9.01 -23.66
CA LEU A 74 -0.76 -7.70 -23.20
C LEU A 74 0.42 -6.95 -22.56
N ASP A 75 0.87 -5.89 -23.24
CA ASP A 75 2.00 -5.07 -22.80
C ASP A 75 1.52 -3.87 -21.97
N PHE A 76 1.85 -3.91 -20.68
CA PHE A 76 1.60 -2.86 -19.69
C PHE A 76 2.88 -2.11 -19.30
N THR A 77 3.95 -2.22 -20.08
CA THR A 77 5.20 -1.50 -19.79
C THR A 77 4.98 0.01 -19.75
N SER A 78 5.56 0.64 -18.74
CA SER A 78 5.32 2.05 -18.40
C SER A 78 6.60 2.72 -17.86
N PRO A 79 7.68 2.77 -18.66
CA PRO A 79 9.00 3.18 -18.19
C PRO A 79 9.04 4.63 -17.71
N ASN A 80 8.26 5.53 -18.31
CA ASN A 80 8.22 6.93 -17.89
C ASN A 80 7.44 7.08 -16.57
N LEU A 81 6.32 6.37 -16.41
CA LEU A 81 5.58 6.32 -15.15
C LEU A 81 6.44 5.75 -14.02
N ASN A 82 7.17 4.67 -14.28
CA ASN A 82 8.08 4.06 -13.33
C ASN A 82 9.22 5.00 -12.92
N ALA A 83 9.89 5.62 -13.88
CA ALA A 83 11.00 6.54 -13.60
C ALA A 83 10.55 7.79 -12.81
N ARG A 84 9.35 8.31 -13.06
CA ARG A 84 8.85 9.49 -12.33
C ARG A 84 8.47 9.21 -10.88
N THR A 85 8.06 7.99 -10.58
CA THR A 85 7.54 7.61 -9.26
C THR A 85 8.56 6.83 -8.44
N SER A 86 9.71 6.46 -9.01
CA SER A 86 10.68 5.56 -8.37
C SER A 86 11.27 6.09 -7.08
N ASN A 87 11.41 7.42 -6.98
CA ASN A 87 12.06 8.09 -5.86
C ASN A 87 11.12 8.42 -4.71
N LEU A 88 9.82 8.18 -4.87
CA LEU A 88 8.87 8.43 -3.79
C LEU A 88 9.20 7.57 -2.58
N PRO A 89 9.10 8.10 -1.35
CA PRO A 89 9.46 7.36 -0.14
C PRO A 89 8.35 6.38 0.28
N PHE A 90 7.43 6.05 -0.63
CA PHE A 90 6.34 5.11 -0.43
C PHE A 90 6.05 4.32 -1.71
N ASP A 91 5.55 3.09 -1.59
CA ASP A 91 5.05 2.28 -2.71
C ASP A 91 3.87 1.42 -2.26
N VAL A 92 3.10 0.92 -3.23
CA VAL A 92 1.98 0.00 -2.96
C VAL A 92 2.27 -1.33 -3.64
N PHE A 93 2.33 -2.38 -2.84
CA PHE A 93 2.44 -3.73 -3.35
C PHE A 93 1.06 -4.35 -3.36
N SER A 94 0.52 -4.54 -4.56
CA SER A 94 -0.78 -5.15 -4.75
C SER A 94 -0.71 -6.65 -4.46
N HIS A 95 -1.71 -7.15 -3.72
CA HIS A 95 -1.86 -8.57 -3.40
C HIS A 95 -0.57 -9.25 -2.92
N CYS A 96 0.09 -8.63 -1.94
CA CYS A 96 1.39 -9.08 -1.46
C CYS A 96 1.33 -10.43 -0.72
N LEU A 97 0.13 -10.80 -0.25
CA LEU A 97 -0.09 -11.96 0.58
C LEU A 97 -0.97 -12.97 -0.16
N PRO A 98 -0.57 -14.25 -0.24
CA PRO A 98 -1.28 -15.32 -0.97
C PRO A 98 -2.47 -15.83 -0.14
N TRP A 99 -3.34 -14.92 0.30
CA TRP A 99 -4.48 -15.28 1.13
C TRP A 99 -5.48 -16.08 0.30
N GLN A 100 -5.61 -17.36 0.69
CA GLN A 100 -6.32 -18.44 -0.01
C GLN A 100 -7.51 -17.98 -0.85
N MET A 101 -7.44 -18.30 -2.14
CA MET A 101 -8.60 -18.35 -3.02
C MET A 101 -9.25 -19.73 -2.84
N SER A 102 -10.50 -19.77 -2.43
CA SER A 102 -11.24 -21.04 -2.32
C SER A 102 -11.48 -21.59 -3.73
N PRO A 103 -11.01 -22.80 -4.08
CA PRO A 103 -11.25 -23.41 -5.40
C PRO A 103 -12.70 -23.88 -5.58
N SER A 104 -13.48 -23.94 -4.49
CA SER A 104 -14.74 -24.70 -4.41
C SER A 104 -15.97 -24.05 -5.06
N SER A 105 -15.85 -22.89 -5.72
CA SER A 105 -16.95 -22.38 -6.55
C SER A 105 -16.43 -21.65 -7.78
N CYS A 106 -16.49 -22.32 -8.92
CA CYS A 106 -16.13 -21.82 -10.25
C CYS A 106 -16.94 -20.60 -10.76
N ASN A 107 -17.80 -19.98 -9.95
CA ASN A 107 -18.67 -18.88 -10.38
C ASN A 107 -18.52 -17.58 -9.58
N ASN A 108 -17.61 -17.49 -8.60
CA ASN A 108 -17.39 -16.24 -7.88
C ASN A 108 -15.89 -16.01 -7.68
N TYR A 109 -15.32 -15.10 -8.47
CA TYR A 109 -14.04 -14.49 -8.15
C TYR A 109 -14.19 -13.71 -6.83
N TYR A 110 -13.77 -14.32 -5.73
CA TYR A 110 -13.49 -13.60 -4.50
C TYR A 110 -11.97 -13.45 -4.43
N GLY A 111 -11.44 -12.45 -5.16
CA GLY A 111 -10.20 -11.83 -4.71
C GLY A 111 -10.41 -11.39 -3.26
N TYR A 112 -9.37 -11.50 -2.42
CA TYR A 112 -9.33 -11.07 -1.02
C TYR A 112 -9.48 -12.19 0.01
N PRO A 113 -8.92 -12.00 1.24
CA PRO A 113 -8.58 -13.12 2.10
C PRO A 113 -9.81 -13.98 2.33
N THR A 114 -9.58 -15.25 2.70
CA THR A 114 -10.66 -16.15 3.10
C THR A 114 -11.74 -15.36 3.82
N GLN A 115 -13.01 -15.55 3.48
CA GLN A 115 -14.10 -14.76 4.09
C GLN A 115 -14.01 -14.72 5.64
N ASP A 116 -13.27 -15.67 6.22
CA ASP A 116 -12.92 -15.81 7.62
C ASP A 116 -11.77 -14.92 8.15
N LEU A 117 -10.85 -14.38 7.35
CA LEU A 117 -9.70 -13.62 7.88
C LEU A 117 -10.15 -12.37 8.64
N LEU A 118 -11.00 -11.54 8.03
CA LEU A 118 -11.49 -10.33 8.69
C LEU A 118 -12.22 -10.69 10.00
N PRO A 119 -13.19 -11.63 10.03
CA PRO A 119 -13.77 -12.13 11.28
C PRO A 119 -12.74 -12.60 12.31
N ARG A 120 -11.73 -13.38 11.90
CA ARG A 120 -10.68 -13.87 12.81
C ARG A 120 -9.80 -12.75 13.36
N LEU A 121 -9.48 -11.73 12.56
CA LEU A 121 -8.77 -10.54 13.03
C LEU A 121 -9.62 -9.76 14.03
N LEU A 122 -10.90 -9.54 13.74
CA LEU A 122 -11.82 -8.85 14.65
C LEU A 122 -12.02 -9.60 15.97
N GLN A 123 -12.00 -10.93 15.94
CA GLN A 123 -12.11 -11.76 17.13
C GLN A 123 -10.82 -11.79 17.96
N SER A 124 -9.66 -11.80 17.31
CA SER A 124 -8.35 -11.97 17.98
C SER A 124 -7.72 -10.67 18.47
N ILE A 125 -8.04 -9.53 17.84
CA ILE A 125 -7.45 -8.23 18.18
C ILE A 125 -8.34 -7.50 19.19
N PRO A 126 -7.80 -7.05 20.34
CA PRO A 126 -8.56 -6.36 21.38
C PRO A 126 -8.76 -4.87 21.04
N PHE A 127 -9.54 -4.57 19.99
CA PHE A 127 -9.83 -3.20 19.58
C PHE A 127 -10.51 -2.37 20.68
N ARG A 128 -10.06 -1.12 20.85
CA ARG A 128 -10.65 -0.14 21.74
C ARG A 128 -11.11 1.10 20.98
N PHE A 129 -12.33 1.55 21.24
CA PHE A 129 -12.88 2.79 20.71
C PHE A 129 -12.72 3.87 21.78
N ASP A 130 -11.70 4.69 21.63
CA ASP A 130 -11.33 5.68 22.64
C ASP A 130 -12.17 6.95 22.51
N THR A 131 -12.35 7.66 23.61
CA THR A 131 -13.00 8.97 23.65
C THR A 131 -11.94 10.07 23.61
N LEU A 132 -11.96 10.91 22.57
CA LEU A 132 -11.11 12.09 22.46
C LEU A 132 -11.80 13.30 23.08
N THR A 133 -11.03 14.16 23.73
CA THR A 133 -11.48 15.51 24.10
C THR A 133 -11.12 16.47 22.98
N THR A 134 -12.12 17.08 22.36
CA THR A 134 -11.93 18.12 21.35
C THR A 134 -11.33 19.39 21.97
N ARG A 135 -10.83 20.31 21.14
CA ARG A 135 -10.30 21.62 21.59
C ARG A 135 -11.31 22.44 22.39
N HIS A 136 -12.61 22.19 22.22
CA HIS A 136 -13.70 22.85 22.93
C HIS A 136 -14.16 22.10 24.19
N GLY A 137 -13.42 21.07 24.62
CA GLY A 137 -13.74 20.28 25.81
C GLY A 137 -14.81 19.21 25.61
N GLN A 138 -15.40 19.08 24.41
CA GLN A 138 -16.39 18.03 24.14
C GLN A 138 -15.73 16.66 23.97
N ALA A 139 -16.32 15.65 24.59
CA ALA A 139 -15.97 14.26 24.42
C ALA A 139 -16.56 13.71 23.11
N VAL A 140 -15.72 13.20 22.22
CA VAL A 140 -16.11 12.56 20.96
C VAL A 140 -15.47 11.19 20.89
N ILE A 141 -16.29 10.15 20.73
CA ILE A 141 -15.80 8.78 20.54
C ILE A 141 -15.14 8.68 19.16
N GLU A 142 -13.90 8.19 19.09
CA GLU A 142 -13.28 7.83 17.82
C GLU A 142 -14.13 6.76 17.14
N ARG A 143 -14.54 7.01 15.90
CA ARG A 143 -15.29 6.02 15.10
C ARG A 143 -14.45 4.79 14.74
N ARG A 144 -13.12 4.89 14.82
CA ARG A 144 -12.21 3.76 14.60
C ARG A 144 -11.82 3.11 15.93
N GLY A 145 -11.76 1.79 15.92
CA GLY A 145 -11.13 1.01 16.99
C GLY A 145 -9.62 0.98 16.79
N THR A 146 -8.84 1.04 17.86
CA THR A 146 -7.38 0.90 17.80
C THR A 146 -6.87 -0.12 18.82
N ALA A 147 -5.80 -0.81 18.48
CA ALA A 147 -5.06 -1.68 19.39
C ALA A 147 -3.56 -1.61 19.09
N TRP A 148 -2.73 -1.63 20.13
CA TRP A 148 -1.27 -1.73 19.99
C TRP A 148 -0.84 -3.14 20.37
N LEU A 149 -0.26 -3.86 19.43
CA LEU A 149 0.23 -5.22 19.61
C LEU A 149 1.75 -5.20 19.51
N ALA A 150 2.45 -5.92 20.38
CA ALA A 150 3.90 -5.98 20.31
C ALA A 150 4.45 -7.30 20.87
N GLU A 151 5.57 -7.74 20.30
CA GLU A 151 6.36 -8.85 20.83
C GLU A 151 6.94 -8.50 22.21
N GLU A 152 7.44 -9.52 22.90
CA GLU A 152 8.00 -9.37 24.24
C GLU A 152 9.13 -8.31 24.29
N GLY A 153 9.12 -7.50 25.35
CA GLY A 153 10.14 -6.48 25.59
C GLY A 153 9.92 -5.14 24.87
N ILE A 154 8.82 -4.99 24.11
CA ILE A 154 8.44 -3.72 23.49
C ILE A 154 7.39 -3.00 24.35
N GLY A 155 7.64 -1.73 24.61
CA GLY A 155 6.80 -0.88 25.44
C GLY A 155 5.57 -0.30 24.73
N ALA A 156 5.04 0.75 25.33
CA ALA A 156 3.86 1.45 24.83
C ALA A 156 4.12 2.21 23.52
N LEU A 157 3.05 2.55 22.83
CA LEU A 157 3.03 3.48 21.70
C LEU A 157 2.40 4.81 22.11
N ALA A 158 3.13 5.91 21.94
CA ALA A 158 2.54 7.24 21.99
C ALA A 158 1.96 7.58 20.61
N TYR A 159 0.64 7.68 20.49
CA TYR A 159 -0.04 7.93 19.21
C TYR A 159 -1.25 8.84 19.44
N SER A 160 -1.45 9.87 18.61
CA SER A 160 -2.60 10.78 18.70
C SER A 160 -2.85 11.36 20.11
N GLY A 161 -1.79 11.64 20.87
CA GLY A 161 -1.87 12.19 22.23
C GLY A 161 -2.26 11.17 23.32
N LYS A 162 -2.41 9.89 22.97
CA LYS A 162 -2.64 8.78 23.92
C LYS A 162 -1.40 7.88 24.02
N LEU A 163 -1.22 7.26 25.18
CA LEU A 163 -0.20 6.24 25.42
C LEU A 163 -0.87 4.86 25.46
N MET A 164 -0.62 4.05 24.45
CA MET A 164 -1.25 2.74 24.25
C MET A 164 -0.35 1.63 24.81
N ARG A 165 -0.81 0.92 25.85
CA ARG A 165 -0.13 -0.26 26.39
C ARG A 165 -0.19 -1.41 25.36
N PRO A 166 0.90 -2.15 25.13
CA PRO A 166 0.90 -3.26 24.19
C PRO A 166 0.07 -4.43 24.72
N PHE A 167 -0.61 -5.12 23.81
CA PHE A 167 -1.07 -6.49 23.98
C PHE A 167 -0.09 -7.44 23.28
N GLU A 168 -0.12 -8.72 23.66
CA GLU A 168 0.59 -9.77 22.94
C GLU A 168 0.09 -9.87 21.50
N VAL A 169 1.00 -10.19 20.57
CA VAL A 169 0.67 -10.37 19.15
C VAL A 169 -0.07 -11.70 18.98
N PRO A 170 -1.35 -11.71 18.55
CA PRO A 170 -2.06 -12.94 18.25
C PRO A 170 -1.37 -13.69 17.10
N VAL A 171 -1.39 -15.02 17.12
CA VAL A 171 -0.74 -15.89 16.12
C VAL A 171 -1.04 -15.45 14.68
N ILE A 172 -2.31 -15.17 14.38
CA ILE A 172 -2.73 -14.74 13.03
C ILE A 172 -2.12 -13.41 12.58
N VAL A 173 -1.87 -12.48 13.50
CA VAL A 173 -1.19 -11.21 13.18
C VAL A 173 0.31 -11.45 13.02
N GLY A 174 0.87 -12.31 13.87
CA GLY A 174 2.26 -12.77 13.76
C GLY A 174 2.51 -13.39 12.39
N GLU A 175 1.70 -14.37 11.96
CA GLU A 175 1.77 -15.00 10.64
C GLU A 175 1.78 -13.96 9.51
N ILE A 176 0.86 -12.99 9.54
CA ILE A 176 0.82 -11.92 8.53
C ILE A 176 2.11 -11.08 8.53
N MET A 177 2.67 -10.76 9.70
CA MET A 177 3.94 -10.03 9.77
C MET A 177 5.07 -10.79 9.07
N ARG A 178 5.16 -12.11 9.31
CA ARG A 178 6.17 -12.99 8.73
C ARG A 178 5.96 -13.19 7.23
N GLU A 179 4.72 -13.33 6.78
CA GLU A 179 4.39 -13.43 5.36
C GLU A 179 4.76 -12.14 4.59
N ILE A 180 4.55 -10.96 5.19
CA ILE A 180 4.95 -9.68 4.60
C ILE A 180 6.47 -9.61 4.42
N GLU A 181 7.23 -9.99 5.45
CA GLU A 181 8.70 -10.03 5.40
C GLU A 181 9.18 -10.98 4.30
N GLN A 182 8.62 -12.20 4.28
CA GLN A 182 8.93 -13.20 3.26
C GLN A 182 8.62 -12.71 1.84
N SER A 183 7.46 -12.07 1.64
CA SER A 183 7.05 -11.48 0.35
C SER A 183 8.03 -10.39 -0.11
N CYS A 184 8.56 -9.59 0.81
CA CYS A 184 9.58 -8.59 0.49
C CYS A 184 10.90 -9.24 0.04
N VAL A 185 11.37 -10.26 0.76
CA VAL A 185 12.59 -11.00 0.42
C VAL A 185 12.47 -11.65 -0.96
N GLU A 186 11.37 -12.35 -1.23
CA GLU A 186 11.14 -13.01 -2.53
C GLU A 186 11.11 -12.01 -3.69
N ARG A 187 10.47 -10.85 -3.50
CA ARG A 187 10.44 -9.79 -4.51
C ARG A 187 11.82 -9.20 -4.76
N GLY A 188 12.61 -8.97 -3.71
CA GLY A 188 14.01 -8.54 -3.83
C GLY A 188 14.87 -9.55 -4.60
N GLN A 189 14.75 -10.85 -4.28
CA GLN A 189 15.49 -11.92 -4.97
C GLN A 189 15.12 -12.04 -6.45
N ARG A 190 13.82 -11.93 -6.80
CA ARG A 190 13.38 -11.96 -8.21
C ARG A 190 13.96 -10.80 -9.01
N GLN A 191 14.13 -9.62 -8.40
CA GLN A 191 14.74 -8.46 -9.07
C GLN A 191 16.24 -8.63 -9.29
N ILE A 192 16.97 -9.22 -8.35
CA ILE A 192 18.40 -9.54 -8.53
C ILE A 192 18.57 -10.58 -9.66
N SER A 193 17.70 -11.60 -9.68
CA SER A 193 17.75 -12.65 -10.71
C SER A 193 17.40 -12.13 -12.11
N SER A 194 16.40 -11.26 -12.23
CA SER A 194 16.01 -10.65 -13.52
C SER A 194 17.05 -9.66 -14.07
N GLN A 195 17.97 -9.17 -13.24
CA GLN A 195 19.13 -8.37 -13.66
C GLN A 195 20.35 -9.22 -14.08
N ILE A 196 20.40 -10.50 -13.72
CA ILE A 196 21.61 -11.32 -13.88
C ILE A 196 21.53 -12.33 -15.04
N ILE A 197 20.37 -12.87 -15.45
CA ILE A 197 20.32 -13.93 -16.49
C ILE A 197 19.10 -13.78 -17.43
N MET A 198 19.34 -13.71 -18.75
CA MET A 198 18.35 -14.09 -19.77
C MET A 198 17.91 -15.55 -19.55
N PRO A 199 16.63 -15.90 -19.63
CA PRO A 199 16.16 -17.19 -19.14
C PRO A 199 16.79 -18.35 -19.92
N PRO A 200 17.28 -19.41 -19.27
CA PRO A 200 17.36 -20.69 -19.94
C PRO A 200 15.93 -21.20 -20.11
N LEU A 201 15.61 -21.56 -21.35
CA LEU A 201 14.46 -22.41 -21.69
C LEU A 201 14.51 -23.67 -20.80
N SER A 202 13.54 -23.81 -19.91
CA SER A 202 13.23 -25.12 -19.32
C SER A 202 11.72 -25.29 -19.24
N ASP A 203 11.28 -26.32 -19.95
CA ASP A 203 9.94 -26.87 -20.00
C ASP A 203 9.34 -27.13 -18.62
N SER A 204 8.23 -26.46 -18.32
CA SER A 204 7.15 -27.07 -17.55
C SER A 204 5.84 -26.41 -17.94
N SER A 205 5.02 -27.18 -18.64
CA SER A 205 3.71 -26.85 -19.16
C SER A 205 2.74 -26.42 -18.06
N SER A 206 2.53 -25.12 -17.94
CA SER A 206 1.27 -24.51 -17.51
C SER A 206 0.98 -23.45 -18.57
N GLU A 207 0.21 -23.82 -19.59
CA GLU A 207 -0.12 -22.91 -20.69
C GLU A 207 -1.09 -21.84 -20.18
N THR A 208 -0.55 -20.72 -19.71
CA THR A 208 -1.35 -19.53 -19.45
C THR A 208 -1.88 -18.98 -20.77
N LEU A 209 -3.19 -18.71 -20.85
CA LEU A 209 -3.87 -18.23 -22.07
C LEU A 209 -3.39 -16.86 -22.58
N VAL A 210 -2.84 -16.03 -21.68
CA VAL A 210 -2.40 -14.65 -21.94
C VAL A 210 -1.08 -14.38 -21.21
N GLU A 211 -0.10 -13.81 -21.91
CA GLU A 211 1.15 -13.33 -21.31
C GLU A 211 1.02 -11.84 -20.96
N PHE A 212 1.29 -11.48 -19.71
CA PHE A 212 1.31 -10.09 -19.25
C PHE A 212 2.75 -9.60 -19.17
N LYS A 213 3.10 -8.64 -20.03
CA LYS A 213 4.42 -8.01 -20.01
C LYS A 213 4.34 -6.70 -19.25
N TRP A 214 5.15 -6.53 -18.21
CA TRP A 214 5.23 -5.29 -17.46
C TRP A 214 6.65 -5.07 -16.91
N ASP A 215 7.06 -3.82 -16.83
CA ASP A 215 8.35 -3.40 -16.30
C ASP A 215 8.21 -3.15 -14.79
N GLY A 216 8.41 -4.20 -14.00
CA GLY A 216 8.47 -4.09 -12.56
C GLY A 216 9.72 -3.36 -12.11
N PHE A 217 9.67 -2.03 -12.09
CA PHE A 217 10.83 -1.25 -11.65
C PHE A 217 11.12 -1.51 -10.17
N ALA A 218 12.38 -1.85 -9.89
CA ALA A 218 12.95 -1.88 -8.56
C ALA A 218 12.99 -0.44 -8.04
N SER A 219 12.05 -0.08 -7.17
CA SER A 219 12.21 1.14 -6.38
C SER A 219 13.43 0.96 -5.47
N PRO A 220 14.26 1.99 -5.22
CA PRO A 220 15.31 1.95 -4.19
C PRO A 220 14.78 1.50 -2.82
N LEU A 221 13.47 1.68 -2.59
CA LEU A 221 12.72 1.14 -1.47
C LEU A 221 12.83 -0.39 -1.34
N HIS A 222 12.93 -1.13 -2.46
CA HIS A 222 13.18 -2.58 -2.44
C HIS A 222 14.58 -2.91 -1.94
N ASP A 223 15.60 -2.13 -2.28
CA ASP A 223 16.95 -2.36 -1.78
C ASP A 223 17.01 -2.11 -0.27
N GLU A 224 16.37 -1.04 0.23
CA GLU A 224 16.26 -0.78 1.67
C GLU A 224 15.50 -1.90 2.40
N LEU A 225 14.34 -2.32 1.88
CA LEU A 225 13.57 -3.41 2.46
C LEU A 225 14.33 -4.74 2.42
N THR A 226 15.01 -5.05 1.32
CA THR A 226 15.78 -6.29 1.15
C THR A 226 17.01 -6.29 2.04
N GLN A 227 17.75 -5.17 2.13
CA GLN A 227 18.88 -5.03 3.05
C GLN A 227 18.45 -5.15 4.51
N CYS A 228 17.29 -4.57 4.86
CA CYS A 228 16.72 -4.67 6.19
C CYS A 228 16.26 -6.10 6.56
N MET A 229 15.97 -6.93 5.55
CA MET A 229 15.37 -8.26 5.70
C MET A 229 16.32 -9.39 5.24
N GLN A 230 17.63 -9.15 5.18
CA GLN A 230 18.60 -10.16 4.77
C GLN A 230 18.54 -11.40 5.68
N PRO A 231 18.59 -12.62 5.12
CA PRO A 231 18.42 -13.88 5.87
C PRO A 231 19.52 -14.17 6.90
N GLU A 232 20.66 -13.46 6.82
CA GLU A 232 21.74 -13.51 7.79
C GLU A 232 21.43 -12.79 9.12
N PHE A 233 20.36 -11.97 9.14
CA PHE A 233 19.71 -11.57 10.38
C PHE A 233 18.62 -12.58 10.70
N GLN A 234 18.88 -13.51 11.63
CA GLN A 234 17.90 -14.45 12.18
C GLN A 234 16.70 -13.79 12.90
N HIS A 235 16.54 -12.47 12.78
CA HIS A 235 15.52 -11.71 13.44
C HIS A 235 14.51 -11.20 12.42
N PHE A 236 13.26 -11.55 12.69
CA PHE A 236 12.14 -10.92 12.04
C PHE A 236 12.21 -9.39 12.20
N PHE A 237 11.87 -8.66 11.13
CA PHE A 237 12.06 -7.21 11.06
C PHE A 237 10.97 -6.45 11.83
N PHE A 238 9.70 -6.73 11.54
CA PHE A 238 8.57 -6.17 12.25
C PHE A 238 8.36 -6.92 13.56
N ASP A 239 8.22 -6.17 14.65
CA ASP A 239 8.11 -6.70 16.02
C ASP A 239 6.89 -6.08 16.75
N CYS A 240 6.17 -5.17 16.12
CA CYS A 240 4.96 -4.55 16.67
C CYS A 240 4.00 -4.05 15.58
N VAL A 241 2.74 -3.86 15.96
CA VAL A 241 1.65 -3.50 15.03
C VAL A 241 0.64 -2.56 15.69
N LEU A 242 0.36 -1.43 15.04
CA LEU A 242 -0.82 -0.62 15.34
C LEU A 242 -1.98 -1.09 14.47
N CYS A 243 -2.95 -1.72 15.10
CA CYS A 243 -4.17 -2.18 14.44
C CYS A 243 -5.21 -1.08 14.46
N ASN A 244 -5.82 -0.80 13.30
CA ASN A 244 -6.95 0.11 13.17
C ASN A 244 -8.15 -0.65 12.62
N HIS A 245 -9.31 -0.56 13.29
CA HIS A 245 -10.58 -1.10 12.84
C HIS A 245 -11.51 0.03 12.41
N TYR A 246 -11.91 -0.01 11.14
CA TYR A 246 -12.90 0.87 10.54
C TYR A 246 -14.20 0.06 10.41
N PRO A 247 -15.14 0.16 11.36
CA PRO A 247 -16.34 -0.69 11.39
C PRO A 247 -17.27 -0.48 10.18
N ASP A 248 -17.23 0.70 9.57
CA ASP A 248 -18.16 1.11 8.52
C ASP A 248 -17.51 2.07 7.49
N GLY A 249 -18.32 2.51 6.52
CA GLY A 249 -17.94 3.48 5.48
C GLY A 249 -17.61 4.87 6.02
N ASP A 250 -18.16 5.24 7.17
CA ASP A 250 -18.03 6.57 7.76
C ASP A 250 -16.76 6.73 8.61
N SER A 251 -16.15 5.61 8.98
CA SER A 251 -14.92 5.55 9.75
C SER A 251 -13.73 5.92 8.86
N ALA A 252 -12.93 6.89 9.33
CA ALA A 252 -11.83 7.46 8.58
C ALA A 252 -10.63 7.80 9.48
N CYS A 253 -9.48 8.04 8.87
CA CYS A 253 -8.31 8.63 9.52
C CYS A 253 -7.92 9.91 8.78
N LYS A 254 -7.86 11.03 9.51
CA LYS A 254 -7.48 12.32 8.94
C LYS A 254 -6.00 12.32 8.56
N PHE A 255 -5.60 13.27 7.72
CA PHE A 255 -4.21 13.49 7.39
C PHE A 255 -3.35 13.68 8.65
N HIS A 256 -2.32 12.85 8.78
CA HIS A 256 -1.36 12.86 9.88
C HIS A 256 -0.02 12.28 9.41
N THR A 257 0.99 12.40 10.27
CA THR A 257 2.23 11.64 10.19
C THR A 257 2.27 10.67 11.37
N ASP A 258 2.93 9.52 11.19
CA ASP A 258 3.22 8.65 12.31
C ASP A 258 4.32 9.27 13.18
N PRO A 259 4.14 9.34 14.51
CA PRO A 259 5.10 10.00 15.38
C PRO A 259 6.39 9.16 15.53
N GLU A 260 7.50 9.85 15.80
CA GLU A 260 8.75 9.28 16.35
C GLU A 260 9.46 8.23 15.48
N HIS A 261 9.19 8.24 14.17
CA HIS A 261 10.02 7.54 13.19
C HIS A 261 11.47 8.04 13.26
N GLY A 262 12.42 7.10 13.23
CA GLY A 262 13.85 7.36 13.42
C GLY A 262 14.29 7.57 14.87
N THR A 263 13.39 7.58 15.87
CA THR A 263 13.75 7.73 17.29
C THR A 263 13.28 6.59 18.18
N HIS A 264 12.01 6.19 18.05
CA HIS A 264 11.43 5.04 18.76
C HIS A 264 11.09 3.90 17.80
N TRP A 265 10.78 4.25 16.56
CA TRP A 265 10.32 3.32 15.54
C TRP A 265 11.22 3.44 14.31
N HIS A 266 11.50 2.33 13.65
CA HIS A 266 12.19 2.36 12.37
C HIS A 266 11.39 3.20 11.37
N ARG A 267 12.09 3.80 10.40
CA ARG A 267 11.50 4.64 9.35
C ARG A 267 10.66 3.86 8.33
N THR A 268 10.72 2.54 8.40
CA THR A 268 9.96 1.61 7.56
C THR A 268 8.68 1.22 8.27
N THR A 269 7.55 1.39 7.60
CA THR A 269 6.24 0.93 8.04
C THR A 269 5.53 0.26 6.88
N ALA A 270 4.87 -0.87 7.15
CA ALA A 270 4.01 -1.56 6.20
C ALA A 270 2.56 -1.50 6.68
N VAL A 271 1.65 -1.05 5.83
CA VAL A 271 0.22 -0.97 6.13
C VAL A 271 -0.51 -2.03 5.32
N VAL A 272 -0.85 -3.13 5.98
CA VAL A 272 -1.64 -4.21 5.37
C VAL A 272 -3.11 -3.84 5.43
N SER A 273 -3.81 -3.91 4.29
CA SER A 273 -5.25 -3.64 4.20
C SER A 273 -6.05 -4.95 4.28
N CYS A 274 -7.06 -5.06 5.15
CA CYS A 274 -7.91 -6.26 5.27
C CYS A 274 -9.39 -5.86 5.26
N GLY A 275 -10.27 -6.60 4.58
CA GLY A 275 -11.73 -6.38 4.64
C GLY A 275 -12.30 -5.58 3.47
N THR A 276 -13.01 -4.49 3.71
CA THR A 276 -13.54 -3.67 2.60
C THR A 276 -12.47 -2.73 2.04
N SER A 277 -12.47 -2.51 0.73
CA SER A 277 -11.61 -1.52 0.08
C SER A 277 -11.83 -0.10 0.61
N ARG A 278 -10.75 0.68 0.72
CA ARG A 278 -10.77 2.10 1.13
C ARG A 278 -9.76 2.93 0.37
N MET A 279 -10.07 4.21 0.20
CA MET A 279 -9.12 5.18 -0.32
C MET A 279 -8.08 5.49 0.75
N PHE A 280 -6.80 5.27 0.43
CA PHE A 280 -5.65 5.70 1.21
C PHE A 280 -5.00 6.84 0.46
N ALA A 281 -4.72 7.95 1.15
CA ALA A 281 -4.25 9.16 0.50
C ALA A 281 -2.93 9.63 1.09
N PHE A 282 -2.07 10.17 0.23
CA PHE A 282 -0.88 10.91 0.61
C PHE A 282 -1.02 12.36 0.16
N ARG A 283 -0.42 13.29 0.89
CA ARG A 283 -0.21 14.66 0.42
C ARG A 283 1.10 15.20 0.97
N PRO A 284 1.80 16.09 0.26
CA PRO A 284 2.96 16.79 0.78
C PRO A 284 2.60 17.53 2.08
N ILE A 285 3.52 17.55 3.04
CA ILE A 285 3.36 18.39 4.22
C ILE A 285 3.59 19.84 3.78
N PRO A 286 2.61 20.74 3.99
CA PRO A 286 2.76 22.14 3.62
C PRO A 286 4.01 22.75 4.26
N ASP A 287 4.72 23.57 3.49
CA ASP A 287 5.96 24.24 3.87
C ASP A 287 7.17 23.32 4.14
N VAL A 288 7.03 22.00 3.95
CA VAL A 288 8.13 21.02 4.07
C VAL A 288 8.56 20.49 2.72
N THR A 289 7.60 20.07 1.89
CA THR A 289 7.89 19.58 0.52
C THR A 289 6.71 19.79 -0.42
N THR A 290 6.91 19.55 -1.72
CA THR A 290 5.90 19.65 -2.78
C THR A 290 6.02 18.47 -3.76
N TRP A 291 4.95 18.16 -4.50
CA TRP A 291 5.04 17.13 -5.55
C TRP A 291 6.14 17.39 -6.59
N SER A 292 6.43 18.67 -6.89
CA SER A 292 7.43 19.03 -7.90
C SER A 292 8.86 18.73 -7.46
N GLU A 293 9.16 18.72 -6.16
CA GLU A 293 10.48 18.34 -5.65
C GLU A 293 10.79 16.85 -5.86
N TRP A 294 9.75 16.02 -5.90
CA TRP A 294 9.86 14.57 -6.13
C TRP A 294 9.78 14.18 -7.61
N ASP A 295 9.50 15.13 -8.51
CA ASP A 295 9.37 14.89 -9.96
C ASP A 295 10.71 15.16 -10.65
N GLU A 296 11.66 14.22 -10.55
CA GLU A 296 13.03 14.40 -11.07
C GLU A 296 13.11 14.61 -12.59
N ILE A 297 12.10 14.15 -13.33
CA ILE A 297 12.03 14.39 -14.78
C ILE A 297 11.55 15.83 -15.01
N ASN A 298 12.49 16.76 -14.91
CA ASN A 298 12.36 18.12 -15.44
C ASN A 298 12.20 18.05 -16.96
N LEU A 299 11.00 17.70 -17.42
CA LEU A 299 10.61 17.92 -18.80
C LEU A 299 10.74 19.41 -19.04
N SER A 300 11.66 19.77 -19.93
CA SER A 300 12.16 21.09 -20.30
C SER A 300 11.12 22.11 -20.78
N THR A 301 9.83 21.87 -20.53
CA THR A 301 8.76 22.81 -20.79
C THR A 301 8.04 23.12 -19.46
N PRO A 302 8.19 24.32 -18.90
CA PRO A 302 7.45 24.72 -17.71
C PRO A 302 5.98 24.86 -18.10
N MET A 303 5.19 23.79 -17.92
CA MET A 303 3.74 23.93 -17.94
C MET A 303 3.31 24.64 -16.65
N LYS A 304 3.43 25.97 -16.67
CA LYS A 304 2.92 26.93 -15.68
C LYS A 304 1.41 26.78 -15.38
N ALA A 305 0.71 25.85 -16.05
CA ALA A 305 -0.72 25.64 -15.94
C ALA A 305 -1.14 24.59 -14.88
N ILE A 306 -0.22 23.76 -14.34
CA ILE A 306 -0.56 22.69 -13.37
C ILE A 306 -0.03 22.99 -11.95
N GLN A 307 0.37 24.23 -11.67
CA GLN A 307 0.80 24.69 -10.33
C GLN A 307 -0.35 24.86 -9.32
N GLN A 308 -1.61 24.62 -9.71
CA GLN A 308 -2.75 24.99 -8.87
C GLN A 308 -3.00 24.10 -7.65
N ASN A 309 -2.24 23.01 -7.45
CA ASN A 309 -2.47 22.16 -6.29
C ASN A 309 -1.25 21.32 -5.89
N GLU A 310 -0.10 21.96 -5.67
CA GLU A 310 1.13 21.28 -5.20
C GLU A 310 0.96 20.55 -3.86
N ASN A 311 -0.06 20.92 -3.07
CA ASN A 311 -0.45 20.26 -1.83
C ASN A 311 -1.67 19.32 -1.96
N ALA A 312 -2.12 19.04 -3.19
CA ALA A 312 -3.21 18.11 -3.44
C ALA A 312 -2.87 16.72 -2.89
N SER A 313 -3.89 16.02 -2.40
CA SER A 313 -3.73 14.61 -2.11
C SER A 313 -3.72 13.77 -3.37
N VAL A 314 -2.85 12.78 -3.41
CA VAL A 314 -3.02 11.58 -4.24
C VAL A 314 -3.84 10.57 -3.45
N ALA A 315 -4.86 9.96 -4.06
CA ALA A 315 -5.74 9.02 -3.37
C ALA A 315 -5.82 7.67 -4.11
N LEU A 316 -5.59 6.59 -3.37
CA LEU A 316 -5.41 5.25 -3.91
C LEU A 316 -6.46 4.33 -3.38
N GLN A 317 -7.14 3.62 -4.27
CA GLN A 317 -8.02 2.55 -3.87
C GLN A 317 -7.16 1.38 -3.38
N LEU A 318 -7.05 1.23 -2.07
CA LEU A 318 -6.50 0.02 -1.47
C LEU A 318 -7.60 -1.02 -1.42
N PHE A 319 -7.24 -2.21 -1.85
CA PHE A 319 -8.06 -3.39 -1.69
C PHE A 319 -7.36 -4.38 -0.75
N PRO A 320 -8.07 -5.40 -0.27
CA PRO A 320 -7.50 -6.25 0.78
C PRO A 320 -6.20 -6.98 0.35
N GLY A 321 -5.28 -7.28 1.26
CA GLY A 321 -3.98 -7.82 0.88
C GLY A 321 -3.09 -6.86 0.07
N ASP A 322 -3.56 -5.67 -0.31
CA ASP A 322 -2.65 -4.59 -0.72
C ASP A 322 -1.89 -4.09 0.51
N VAL A 323 -0.62 -3.77 0.29
CA VAL A 323 0.30 -3.32 1.33
C VAL A 323 0.90 -2.01 0.91
N VAL A 324 0.72 -0.97 1.73
CA VAL A 324 1.41 0.31 1.53
C VAL A 324 2.70 0.30 2.33
N PHE A 325 3.82 0.51 1.67
CA PHE A 325 5.10 0.74 2.31
C PHE A 325 5.37 2.23 2.41
N MET A 326 5.78 2.67 3.59
CA MET A 326 6.30 4.02 3.86
C MET A 326 7.71 3.84 4.42
N THR A 327 8.70 4.51 3.85
CA THR A 327 10.13 4.32 4.14
C THR A 327 10.87 5.65 4.24
N GLY A 328 12.14 5.61 4.68
CA GLY A 328 13.00 6.80 4.72
C GLY A 328 12.36 8.02 5.38
N SER A 329 12.21 9.09 4.61
CA SER A 329 11.64 10.37 5.05
C SER A 329 10.13 10.49 4.82
N CYS A 330 9.41 9.42 4.45
CA CYS A 330 7.98 9.50 4.13
C CYS A 330 7.14 10.18 5.20
N ASN A 331 7.35 9.86 6.49
CA ASN A 331 6.60 10.47 7.59
C ASN A 331 7.14 11.86 8.00
N ASP A 332 8.25 12.30 7.42
CA ASP A 332 8.77 13.67 7.56
C ASP A 332 8.29 14.57 6.41
N ASP A 333 8.00 14.00 5.24
CA ASP A 333 7.69 14.72 4.00
C ASP A 333 6.20 14.67 3.62
N PHE A 334 5.49 13.58 3.97
CA PHE A 334 4.12 13.37 3.55
C PHE A 334 3.18 13.12 4.73
N HIS A 335 2.02 13.80 4.70
CA HIS A 335 0.87 13.36 5.48
C HIS A 335 0.18 12.21 4.75
N HIS A 336 -0.38 11.27 5.51
CA HIS A 336 -1.24 10.23 4.97
C HIS A 336 -2.59 10.14 5.69
N ALA A 337 -3.60 9.59 5.01
CA ALA A 337 -4.98 9.50 5.48
C ALA A 337 -5.67 8.24 4.96
N VAL A 338 -6.76 7.86 5.64
CA VAL A 338 -7.73 6.87 5.16
C VAL A 338 -9.07 7.59 5.05
N TYR A 339 -9.63 7.67 3.85
CA TYR A 339 -10.92 8.35 3.65
C TYR A 339 -12.10 7.47 4.05
N SER A 340 -13.18 8.12 4.42
CA SER A 340 -14.50 7.50 4.47
C SER A 340 -14.89 7.00 3.07
N SER A 341 -15.58 5.88 2.99
CA SER A 341 -16.14 5.32 1.76
C SER A 341 -17.63 5.68 1.68
N PRO A 342 -18.01 6.69 0.87
CA PRO A 342 -19.40 7.15 0.78
C PRO A 342 -20.27 6.23 -0.09
N LEU A 343 -19.85 5.00 -0.38
CA LEU A 343 -20.65 4.03 -1.14
C LEU A 343 -21.91 3.65 -0.35
N GLU A 344 -22.96 4.43 -0.55
CA GLU A 344 -24.35 4.08 -0.26
C GLU A 344 -24.70 2.84 -1.11
N GLY A 345 -24.82 1.67 -0.46
CA GLY A 345 -25.79 0.67 -0.93
C GLY A 345 -25.35 -0.75 -1.32
N ILE A 346 -24.08 -1.19 -1.28
CA ILE A 346 -23.74 -2.53 -1.88
C ILE A 346 -22.92 -3.51 -1.00
N ALA A 347 -22.64 -3.24 0.28
CA ALA A 347 -22.06 -4.31 1.11
C ALA A 347 -22.60 -4.33 2.54
N VAL A 348 -23.22 -5.45 2.91
CA VAL A 348 -23.70 -5.78 4.27
C VAL A 348 -22.57 -5.88 5.30
N ASN A 349 -21.31 -5.63 4.90
CA ASN A 349 -20.15 -5.69 5.76
C ASN A 349 -19.04 -4.74 5.26
N ASN A 350 -19.22 -3.43 5.49
CA ASN A 350 -18.26 -2.38 5.10
C ASN A 350 -17.05 -2.27 6.07
N SER A 351 -16.76 -3.32 6.83
CA SER A 351 -15.71 -3.32 7.85
C SER A 351 -14.32 -3.52 7.24
N ARG A 352 -13.34 -2.76 7.72
CA ARG A 352 -11.94 -2.85 7.30
C ARG A 352 -11.01 -2.84 8.51
N VAL A 353 -9.94 -3.64 8.45
CA VAL A 353 -8.82 -3.57 9.38
C VAL A 353 -7.57 -3.11 8.64
N SER A 354 -6.78 -2.24 9.25
CA SER A 354 -5.38 -1.99 8.85
C SER A 354 -4.45 -2.52 9.91
N LEU A 355 -3.43 -3.24 9.47
CA LEU A 355 -2.30 -3.63 10.32
C LEU A 355 -1.11 -2.76 9.93
N VAL A 356 -0.78 -1.79 10.78
CA VAL A 356 0.35 -0.87 10.58
C VAL A 356 1.57 -1.48 11.27
N LEU A 357 2.31 -2.29 10.54
CA LEU A 357 3.49 -3.02 11.01
C LEU A 357 4.65 -2.05 11.23
N LYS A 358 5.31 -2.16 12.38
CA LYS A 358 6.41 -1.30 12.81
C LYS A 358 7.54 -2.16 13.39
N ARG A 359 8.73 -1.56 13.41
CA ARG A 359 9.90 -2.09 14.10
C ARG A 359 10.30 -1.14 15.21
N ALA A 360 10.44 -1.64 16.42
CA ALA A 360 10.88 -0.85 17.56
C ALA A 360 12.42 -0.72 17.56
N LEU A 361 12.92 0.51 17.77
CA LEU A 361 14.36 0.78 17.87
C LEU A 361 14.82 0.58 19.31
N ASP A 362 15.99 -0.06 19.49
CA ASP A 362 16.68 -0.08 20.78
C ASP A 362 17.33 1.28 21.01
N ARG A 363 16.97 1.93 22.12
CA ARG A 363 17.47 3.25 22.53
C ARG A 363 18.62 3.14 23.53
N GLY A 364 19.16 1.95 23.71
CA GLY A 364 20.19 1.62 24.70
C GLY A 364 19.58 1.07 25.99
N GLY A 365 20.23 0.05 26.55
CA GLY A 365 19.78 -0.61 27.78
C GLY A 365 18.66 -1.63 27.57
N GLY A 366 18.44 -2.11 26.34
CA GLY A 366 17.54 -3.21 26.01
C GLY A 366 16.06 -2.87 26.11
N ARG A 367 15.69 -1.58 26.13
CA ARG A 367 14.30 -1.11 26.21
C ARG A 367 13.88 -0.56 24.87
N ARG A 368 12.84 -1.16 24.28
CA ARG A 368 12.20 -0.72 23.03
C ARG A 368 10.83 -0.12 23.33
N GLY A 369 10.40 0.86 22.53
CA GLY A 369 9.12 1.56 22.73
C GLY A 369 9.07 2.50 23.95
N HIS A 370 7.88 3.00 24.29
CA HIS A 370 7.68 3.92 25.42
C HIS A 370 7.59 3.20 26.76
N GLY A 371 8.17 3.82 27.80
CA GLY A 371 7.90 3.43 29.17
C GLY A 371 6.49 3.83 29.59
N LEU A 372 5.82 2.97 30.36
CA LEU A 372 4.54 3.30 30.98
C LEU A 372 4.76 4.20 32.20
N ALA A 373 3.86 5.16 32.40
CA ALA A 373 3.91 6.04 33.57
C ALA A 373 3.90 5.18 34.85
N GLY A 374 4.90 5.37 35.73
CA GLY A 374 5.05 4.57 36.95
C GLY A 374 5.91 3.31 36.81
N GLU A 375 6.55 3.06 35.67
CA GLU A 375 7.46 1.90 35.46
C GLU A 375 8.95 2.30 35.25
N GLY A 376 9.28 3.57 35.50
CA GLY A 376 10.66 4.09 35.44
C GLY A 376 11.55 3.61 36.60
N ARG A 377 12.88 3.79 36.47
CA ARG A 377 13.85 3.48 37.56
C ARG A 377 13.47 4.14 38.89
N ARG A 378 12.90 5.34 38.87
CA ARG A 378 12.48 6.08 40.07
C ARG A 378 11.24 5.49 40.76
N SER A 379 10.31 4.90 40.02
CA SER A 379 9.12 4.27 40.62
C SER A 379 9.45 2.89 41.19
N ARG A 380 10.31 2.10 40.53
CA ARG A 380 10.84 0.84 41.07
C ARG A 380 11.57 1.06 42.40
N HIS A 381 12.33 2.15 42.53
CA HIS A 381 13.04 2.46 43.77
C HIS A 381 12.10 2.90 44.91
N ARG A 382 10.90 3.38 44.59
CA ARG A 382 9.87 3.76 45.55
C ARG A 382 9.08 2.55 46.06
N ASN A 383 8.82 1.57 45.18
CA ASN A 383 8.16 0.32 45.56
C ASN A 383 9.09 -0.67 46.26
N SER A 384 10.42 -0.58 46.09
CA SER A 384 11.39 -1.41 46.81
C SER A 384 11.70 -0.90 48.23
N ARG A 385 11.02 0.17 48.68
CA ARG A 385 11.16 0.77 50.01
C ARG A 385 9.85 0.73 50.81
N GLN A 386 8.83 0.08 50.26
CA GLN A 386 7.67 -0.43 50.99
C GLN A 386 7.86 -1.93 51.17
#